data_AF-A0A948PQS5-F1
#
_entry.id   AF-A0A948PQS5-F1
#
_cell.length_a   1.000
_cell.length_b   1.000
_cell.length_c   1.000
_cell.angle_alpha   90.00
_cell.angle_beta   90.00
_cell.angle_gamma   90.00
#
_symmetry.space_group_name_H-M   'P 1'
#
loop_
_entity.id
_entity.type
_entity.pdbx_description
1 polymer ?
#
loop_
_entity_poly.entity_id
_entity_poly.type
_entity_poly.pdbx_seq_one_letter_code
_entity_poly.pdbx_strand_id
1 'polypeptide(L)' 'MLKEREISEEWVWRTINNSDWENIGEDNNIHYFKSIVEHKEQVLHVVVNPHISPKKVVTVFFDRRARRQK' A
#
# COMPACT_ATOMS: atom_id res chain seq x y z
N MET A 1 -9.02 8.13 11.79
CA MET A 1 -7.96 8.53 10.83
C MET A 1 -7.71 7.51 9.69
N LEU A 2 -8.77 6.87 9.17
CA LEU A 2 -8.80 6.23 7.83
C LEU A 2 -9.91 6.82 6.93
N LYS A 3 -10.98 7.36 7.55
CA LYS A 3 -12.08 8.07 6.88
C LYS A 3 -11.66 9.33 6.10
N GLU A 4 -10.57 10.00 6.49
CA GLU A 4 -10.12 11.25 5.83
C GLU A 4 -9.42 11.00 4.48
N ARG A 5 -9.12 9.74 4.13
CA ARG A 5 -8.42 9.40 2.87
C ARG A 5 -9.22 8.49 1.93
N GLU A 6 -10.46 8.12 2.29
CA GLU A 6 -11.30 7.18 1.53
C GLU A 6 -10.60 5.83 1.24
N ILE A 7 -9.64 5.43 2.08
CA ILE A 7 -8.93 4.15 1.92
C ILE A 7 -9.64 3.10 2.76
N SER A 8 -10.23 2.11 2.10
CA SER A 8 -10.83 0.97 2.77
C SER A 8 -9.75 0.07 3.38
N GLU A 9 -9.96 -0.39 4.61
CA GLU A 9 -9.07 -1.34 5.28
C GLU A 9 -8.94 -2.65 4.48
N GLU A 10 -10.00 -3.08 3.79
CA GLU A 10 -9.95 -4.23 2.90
C GLU A 10 -8.90 -4.07 1.79
N TRP A 11 -8.73 -2.87 1.23
CA TRP A 11 -7.70 -2.64 0.23
C TRP A 11 -6.30 -2.76 0.82
N VAL A 12 -6.10 -2.35 2.07
CA VAL A 12 -4.84 -2.50 2.78
C VAL A 12 -4.53 -3.99 2.98
N TRP A 13 -5.46 -4.75 3.54
CA TRP A 13 -5.30 -6.19 3.72
C TRP A 13 -5.09 -6.93 2.41
N ARG A 14 -5.83 -6.57 1.35
CA ARG A 14 -5.70 -7.14 0.02
C ARG A 14 -4.35 -6.82 -0.60
N THR A 15 -3.81 -5.63 -0.37
CA THR A 15 -2.48 -5.23 -0.84
C THR A 15 -1.37 -5.98 -0.11
N ILE A 16 -1.51 -6.21 1.19
CA ILE A 16 -0.52 -6.99 1.97
C ILE A 16 -0.55 -8.48 1.59
N ASN A 17 -1.74 -9.05 1.36
CA ASN A 17 -1.89 -10.48 1.03
C ASN A 17 -1.67 -10.78 -0.46
N ASN A 18 -1.94 -9.82 -1.34
CA ASN A 18 -1.94 -9.99 -2.79
C ASN A 18 -1.42 -8.72 -3.46
N SER A 19 -0.21 -8.27 -3.12
CA SER A 19 0.44 -7.15 -3.79
C SER A 19 0.72 -7.49 -5.26
N ASP A 20 0.69 -6.47 -6.11
CA ASP A 20 1.12 -6.60 -7.51
C ASP A 20 2.66 -6.64 -7.57
N TRP A 21 3.30 -5.81 -6.75
CA TRP A 21 4.73 -5.87 -6.49
C TRP A 21 5.04 -5.40 -5.07
N GLU A 22 6.14 -5.91 -4.54
CA GLU A 22 6.71 -5.47 -3.27
C GLU A 22 8.11 -4.92 -3.49
N ASN A 23 8.48 -3.92 -2.70
CA ASN A 23 9.80 -3.32 -2.70
C ASN A 23 10.31 -3.22 -1.27
N ILE A 24 11.59 -3.48 -1.05
CA ILE A 24 12.20 -3.29 0.26
C ILE A 24 12.83 -1.91 0.23
N GLY A 25 12.28 -1.00 1.03
CA GLY A 25 12.84 0.34 1.21
C GLY A 25 14.21 0.28 1.92
N GLU A 26 15.01 1.33 1.75
CA GLU A 26 16.33 1.45 2.38
C GLU A 26 16.27 1.33 3.91
N ASP A 27 15.14 1.72 4.52
CA ASP A 27 14.84 1.61 5.95
C ASP A 27 14.46 0.19 6.42
N ASN A 28 14.64 -0.86 5.59
CA ASN A 28 14.16 -2.24 5.85
C ASN A 28 12.63 -2.37 6.01
N ASN A 29 11.87 -1.36 5.55
CA ASN A 29 10.42 -1.44 5.48
C ASN A 29 9.98 -2.12 4.18
N ILE A 30 8.90 -2.90 4.24
CA ILE A 30 8.31 -3.55 3.07
C ILE A 30 7.24 -2.65 2.50
N HIS A 31 7.42 -2.26 1.24
CA HIS A 31 6.54 -1.41 0.48
C HIS A 31 5.73 -2.29 -0.46
N TYR A 32 4.46 -2.50 -0.13
CA TYR A 32 3.52 -3.21 -1.00
C TYR A 32 2.80 -2.22 -1.89
N PHE A 33 2.71 -2.56 -3.16
CA PHE A 33 2.00 -1.77 -4.15
C PHE A 33 0.91 -2.62 -4.78
N LYS A 34 -0.29 -2.05 -4.89
CA LYS A 34 -1.39 -2.68 -5.61
C LYS A 34 -2.18 -1.64 -6.38
N SER A 35 -2.44 -1.93 -7.64
CA SER A 35 -3.36 -1.12 -8.44
C SER A 35 -4.80 -1.43 -8.04
N ILE A 36 -5.53 -0.39 -7.60
CA ILE A 36 -6.93 -0.48 -7.22
C ILE A 36 -7.76 0.03 -8.40
N VAL A 37 -8.17 -0.90 -9.27
CA VAL A 37 -9.02 -0.59 -10.43
C VAL A 37 -10.35 0.04 -10.03
N GLU A 38 -10.87 -0.33 -8.86
CA GLU A 38 -12.12 0.19 -8.27
C GLU A 38 -12.03 1.69 -7.93
N HIS A 39 -10.81 2.23 -7.82
CA HIS A 39 -10.56 3.62 -7.43
C HIS A 39 -9.67 4.33 -8.44
N LYS A 40 -10.23 4.58 -9.64
CA LYS A 40 -9.57 5.29 -10.76
C LYS A 40 -8.21 4.71 -11.16
N GLU A 41 -8.04 3.39 -11.02
CA GLU A 41 -6.78 2.69 -11.27
C GLU A 41 -5.59 3.28 -10.50
N GLN A 42 -5.85 3.85 -9.31
CA GLN A 42 -4.79 4.40 -8.47
C GLN A 42 -4.00 3.27 -7.82
N VAL A 43 -2.70 3.49 -7.67
CA VAL A 43 -1.83 2.55 -6.97
C VAL A 43 -1.90 2.85 -5.48
N LEU A 44 -2.37 1.87 -4.70
CA LEU A 44 -2.27 1.89 -3.25
C LEU A 44 -0.86 1.47 -2.85
N HIS A 45 -0.19 2.34 -2.10
CA HIS A 45 1.12 2.09 -1.52
C HIS A 45 0.95 1.88 -0.01
N VAL A 46 1.30 0.67 0.44
CA VAL A 46 1.24 0.24 1.83
C VAL A 46 2.65 -0.03 2.33
N VAL A 47 3.09 0.73 3.33
CA VAL A 47 4.39 0.53 3.98
C VAL A 47 4.17 -0.22 5.29
N VAL A 48 4.78 -1.39 5.38
CA VAL A 48 4.74 -2.27 6.54
C VAL A 48 6.14 -2.36 7.12
N ASN A 49 6.27 -2.18 8.43
CA ASN A 49 7.52 -2.41 9.12
C ASN A 49 7.52 -3.85 9.66
N PRO A 50 8.37 -4.76 9.13
CA PRO A 50 8.46 -6.13 9.61
C PRO A 50 9.26 -6.28 10.91
N HIS A 51 10.04 -5.26 11.32
CA HIS A 51 10.86 -5.31 12.54
C HIS A 51 10.04 -5.19 13.83
N ILE A 52 8.79 -4.73 13.73
CA ILE A 52 7.88 -4.64 14.88
C ILE A 52 6.93 -5.84 14.82
N SER A 53 6.88 -6.64 15.89
CA SER A 53 5.90 -7.71 16.07
C SER A 53 4.80 -7.27 17.04
N PRO A 54 3.52 -7.31 16.63
CA PRO A 54 3.00 -7.73 15.33
C PRO A 54 3.30 -6.73 14.21
N LYS A 55 3.44 -7.23 12.96
CA LYS A 55 3.72 -6.42 11.76
C LYS A 55 2.77 -5.23 11.71
N LYS A 56 3.32 -4.01 11.75
CA LYS A 56 2.53 -2.78 11.80
C LYS A 56 2.55 -2.08 10.45
N VAL A 57 1.36 -1.77 9.93
CA VAL A 57 1.22 -0.84 8.82
C VAL A 57 1.60 0.54 9.33
N VAL A 58 2.71 1.08 8.81
CA VAL A 58 3.23 2.39 9.22
C VAL A 58 2.51 3.49 8.44
N THR A 59 2.37 3.28 7.14
CA THR A 59 1.91 4.31 6.22
C THR A 59 1.08 3.70 5.10
N VAL A 60 -0.03 4.35 4.77
CA VAL A 60 -0.92 3.96 3.68
C VAL A 60 -1.40 5.18 2.92
N PHE A 61 -1.24 5.18 1.61
CA PHE A 61 -1.71 6.26 0.73
C PHE A 61 -1.86 5.79 -0.71
N PHE A 62 -2.67 6.53 -1.47
CA PHE A 62 -2.72 6.39 -2.91
C PHE A 62 -1.61 7.19 -3.57
N ASP A 63 -0.77 6.52 -4.33
CA ASP A 63 0.18 7.20 -5.20
C ASP A 63 -0.52 7.64 -6.49
N ARG A 64 -0.70 8.96 -6.61
CA ARG A 64 -1.33 9.60 -7.78
C ARG A 64 -0.39 9.81 -8.97
N ARG A 65 0.92 9.60 -8.77
CA ARG A 65 1.96 9.82 -9.79
C ARG A 65 2.47 8.51 -10.38
N ALA A 66 2.29 7.39 -9.69
CA ALA A 66 2.43 6.03 -10.20
C ALA A 66 1.30 5.73 -11.19
N ARG A 67 1.27 6.47 -12.30
CA ARG A 67 0.54 6.02 -13.48
C ARG A 67 1.35 4.85 -14.04
N ARG A 68 0.69 3.70 -14.22
CA ARG A 68 1.16 2.62 -15.07
C ARG A 68 1.69 3.25 -16.35
N GLN A 69 3.01 3.28 -16.55
CA GLN A 69 3.57 3.68 -17.82
C GLN A 69 3.08 2.62 -18.81
N LYS A 70 2.25 3.08 -19.76
CA LYS A 70 1.60 2.26 -20.76
C LYS A 70 2.59 1.79 -21.80
#